data_AF-A0AB39VC21-F1
#
_entry.id   AF-A0AB39VC21-F1
#
_cell.length_a   1.000
_cell.length_b   1.000
_cell.length_c   1.000
_cell.angle_alpha   90.00
_cell.angle_beta   90.00
_cell.angle_gamma   90.00
#
_symmetry.space_group_name_H-M   'P 1'
#
loop_
_entity.id
_entity.type
_entity.pdbx_description
1 polymer ?
#
loop_
_entity_poly.entity_id
_entity_poly.type
_entity_poly.pdbx_seq_one_letter_code
_entity_poly.pdbx_strand_id
1 'polypeptide(L)'
;MNLFPNPTDVRTLVPFLSVLESKNLKFENIVADAGYKSEENYEYLFNNNYTPYIKPQNYEKQKTRKFKQDISRAENMSFNEETDTYTCANNKKLEFKYISKRKNKSGHISEKKVYECNKCEGCPFAEKCKKTSHNKKLYVADNFLRYRKQSQENIATEKGIILRMNRSIQVEGAFGVLKQNMKFKRFKYREISKTKVEAILFAIGYNLRKYIHKKVQRREGMKLHKLVVN
;
A
#
# COMPACT_ATOMS: atom_id res chain seq x y z
N MET A 1 17.55 9.42 -10.64
CA MET A 1 16.12 9.24 -10.94
C MET A 1 15.98 8.02 -11.82
N ASN A 2 15.24 7.01 -11.36
CA ASN A 2 14.99 5.77 -12.11
C ASN A 2 13.54 5.80 -12.63
N LEU A 3 13.33 5.31 -13.84
CA LEU A 3 12.02 5.20 -14.48
C LEU A 3 11.70 3.72 -14.65
N PHE A 4 10.47 3.33 -14.31
CA PHE A 4 10.02 1.94 -14.36
C PHE A 4 8.91 1.80 -15.39
N PRO A 5 8.96 0.78 -16.28
CA PRO A 5 7.88 0.51 -17.24
C PRO A 5 6.68 -0.19 -16.59
N ASN A 6 6.81 -0.61 -15.33
CA ASN A 6 5.73 -1.29 -14.61
C ASN A 6 4.58 -0.32 -14.33
N PRO A 7 3.33 -0.66 -14.71
CA PRO A 7 2.18 0.21 -14.48
C PRO A 7 1.74 0.26 -13.01
N THR A 8 2.30 -0.60 -12.16
CA THR A 8 1.97 -0.69 -10.72
C THR A 8 3.15 -0.26 -9.86
N ASP A 9 2.88 0.53 -8.82
CA ASP A 9 3.89 1.06 -7.91
C ASP A 9 4.49 0.01 -6.96
N VAL A 10 3.83 -1.15 -6.79
CA VAL A 10 4.24 -2.19 -5.83
C VAL A 10 5.73 -2.53 -5.91
N ARG A 11 6.33 -2.56 -7.10
CA ARG A 11 7.73 -3.01 -7.29
C ARG A 11 8.76 -1.89 -7.30
N THR A 12 8.36 -0.64 -7.10
CA THR A 12 9.28 0.49 -7.20
C THR A 12 9.80 0.94 -5.84
N LEU A 13 9.13 0.58 -4.72
CA LEU A 13 9.54 1.00 -3.38
C LEU A 13 10.96 0.55 -3.02
N VAL A 14 11.22 -0.75 -3.06
CA VAL A 14 12.52 -1.31 -2.69
C VAL A 14 13.64 -0.71 -3.54
N PRO A 15 13.54 -0.69 -4.89
CA PRO A 15 14.53 0.01 -5.72
C PRO A 15 14.74 1.49 -5.37
N PHE A 16 13.68 2.22 -4.99
CA PHE A 16 13.81 3.62 -4.58
C PHE A 16 14.57 3.76 -3.26
N LEU A 17 14.26 2.93 -2.26
CA LEU A 17 14.94 2.95 -0.97
C LEU A 17 16.42 2.58 -1.13
N SER A 18 16.75 1.55 -1.93
CA SER A 18 18.14 1.18 -2.19
C SER A 18 18.97 2.31 -2.81
N VAL A 19 18.39 3.11 -3.71
CA VAL A 19 19.06 4.28 -4.31
C VAL A 19 19.25 5.43 -3.31
N LEU A 20 18.35 5.56 -2.32
CA LEU A 20 18.50 6.56 -1.25
C LEU A 20 19.58 6.13 -0.26
N GLU A 21 19.56 4.86 0.15
CA GLU A 21 20.59 4.29 1.04
C GLU A 21 21.98 4.34 0.40
N SER A 22 22.11 4.07 -0.91
CA SER A 22 23.39 4.18 -1.62
C SER A 22 23.96 5.61 -1.66
N LYS A 23 23.17 6.60 -1.22
CA LYS A 23 23.56 8.01 -1.08
C LYS A 23 23.66 8.44 0.38
N ASN A 24 23.73 7.47 1.30
CA ASN A 24 23.70 7.68 2.75
C ASN A 24 22.45 8.43 3.24
N LEU A 25 21.32 8.27 2.54
CA LEU A 25 20.02 8.82 2.94
C LEU A 25 19.11 7.69 3.42
N LYS A 26 19.16 7.40 4.73
CA LYS A 26 18.23 6.46 5.37
C LYS A 26 17.19 7.22 6.20
N PHE A 27 15.92 6.98 5.91
CA PHE A 27 14.79 7.58 6.62
C PHE A 27 14.14 6.54 7.52
N GLU A 28 13.79 6.88 8.75
CA GLU A 28 13.08 5.95 9.63
C GLU A 28 11.62 5.71 9.15
N ASN A 29 10.91 6.79 8.81
CA ASN A 29 9.48 6.77 8.55
C ASN A 29 9.20 6.75 7.04
N ILE A 30 8.67 5.64 6.52
CA ILE A 30 8.36 5.48 5.10
C ILE A 30 6.87 5.74 4.85
N VAL A 31 6.57 6.86 4.21
CA VAL A 31 5.19 7.29 3.92
C VAL A 31 4.90 7.07 2.43
N ALA A 32 3.96 6.19 2.12
CA ALA A 32 3.59 5.87 0.75
C ALA A 32 2.08 5.68 0.56
N ASP A 33 1.63 5.78 -0.68
CA ASP A 33 0.22 5.56 -1.01
C ASP A 33 -0.13 4.05 -1.03
N ALA A 34 -1.41 3.76 -1.28
CA ALA A 34 -1.91 2.39 -1.28
C ALA A 34 -1.42 1.52 -2.44
N GLY A 35 -0.85 2.13 -3.49
CA GLY A 35 -0.22 1.43 -4.61
C GLY A 35 1.00 0.62 -4.19
N TYR A 36 1.69 1.05 -3.12
CA TYR A 36 2.86 0.37 -2.55
C TYR A 36 2.53 -0.76 -1.56
N LYS A 37 1.26 -1.00 -1.26
CA LYS A 37 0.85 -2.03 -0.29
C LYS A 37 1.03 -3.45 -0.86
N SER A 38 2.06 -4.15 -0.40
CA SER A 38 2.27 -5.59 -0.63
C SER A 38 2.96 -6.24 0.57
N GLU A 39 2.86 -7.56 0.67
CA GLU A 39 3.57 -8.35 1.68
C GLU A 39 5.09 -8.18 1.56
N GLU A 40 5.63 -8.35 0.35
CA GLU A 40 7.04 -8.11 0.01
C GLU A 40 7.56 -6.74 0.45
N ASN A 41 6.80 -5.67 0.19
CA ASN A 41 7.22 -4.33 0.60
C ASN A 41 7.20 -4.17 2.11
N TYR A 42 6.15 -4.67 2.78
CA TYR A 42 6.11 -4.61 4.24
C TYR A 42 7.25 -5.40 4.87
N GLU A 43 7.46 -6.64 4.43
CA GLU A 43 8.54 -7.50 4.92
C GLU A 43 9.90 -6.81 4.77
N TYR A 44 10.18 -6.23 3.58
CA TYR A 44 11.40 -5.46 3.38
C TYR A 44 11.52 -4.29 4.37
N LEU A 45 10.44 -3.52 4.57
CA LEU A 45 10.47 -2.37 5.47
C LEU A 45 10.75 -2.81 6.91
N PHE A 46 10.04 -3.81 7.42
CA PHE A 46 10.23 -4.30 8.78
C PHE A 46 11.61 -4.92 8.99
N ASN A 47 12.10 -5.72 8.04
CA ASN A 47 13.43 -6.34 8.14
C ASN A 47 14.58 -5.33 8.10
N ASN A 48 14.35 -4.13 7.55
CA ASN A 48 15.36 -3.07 7.44
C ASN A 48 15.17 -1.93 8.45
N ASN A 49 14.33 -2.15 9.48
CA ASN A 49 14.02 -1.20 10.56
C ASN A 49 13.38 0.11 10.07
N TYR A 50 12.53 0.02 9.05
CA TYR A 50 11.67 1.11 8.63
C TYR A 50 10.31 1.05 9.32
N THR A 51 9.73 2.21 9.62
CA THR A 51 8.36 2.35 10.14
C THR A 51 7.40 2.70 8.99
N PRO A 52 6.52 1.77 8.56
CA PRO A 52 5.66 2.00 7.40
C PRO A 52 4.39 2.78 7.75
N TYR A 53 4.15 3.87 7.01
CA TYR A 53 2.91 4.65 7.00
C TYR A 53 2.22 4.51 5.64
N ILE A 54 1.78 3.28 5.32
CA ILE A 54 1.21 2.93 4.02
C ILE A 54 -0.30 2.72 4.17
N LYS A 55 -1.09 3.53 3.44
CA LYS A 55 -2.56 3.43 3.48
C LYS A 55 -3.03 2.10 2.87
N PRO A 56 -3.89 1.31 3.53
CA PRO A 56 -4.47 0.12 2.91
C PRO A 56 -5.32 0.47 1.68
N GLN A 57 -5.24 -0.34 0.62
CA GLN A 57 -6.02 -0.14 -0.62
C GLN A 57 -7.54 -0.11 -0.41
N ASN A 58 -8.04 -0.92 0.52
CA ASN A 58 -9.45 -0.96 0.87
C ASN A 58 -9.78 -0.04 2.07
N TYR A 59 -8.93 0.92 2.44
CA TYR A 59 -9.17 1.77 3.62
C TYR A 59 -10.51 2.49 3.60
N GLU A 60 -10.88 3.16 2.49
CA GLU A 60 -12.21 3.79 2.39
C GLU A 60 -13.32 2.75 2.21
N LYS A 61 -13.07 1.69 1.43
CA LYS A 61 -14.06 0.62 1.21
C LYS A 61 -14.47 -0.06 2.52
N GLN A 62 -13.53 -0.28 3.45
CA GLN A 62 -13.76 -0.88 4.76
C GLN A 62 -14.77 -0.12 5.62
N LYS A 63 -14.92 1.20 5.40
CA LYS A 63 -15.87 2.02 6.15
C LYS A 63 -17.32 1.82 5.69
N THR A 64 -17.52 1.33 4.46
CA THR A 64 -18.85 1.20 3.87
C THR A 64 -19.67 0.07 4.51
N ARG A 65 -20.99 0.28 4.64
CA ARG A 65 -21.93 -0.74 5.12
C ARG A 65 -21.83 -2.04 4.33
N LYS A 66 -21.74 -1.94 3.00
CA LYS A 66 -21.59 -3.09 2.10
C LYS A 66 -20.38 -3.95 2.45
N PHE A 67 -19.23 -3.33 2.74
CA PHE A 67 -18.03 -4.08 3.11
C PHE A 67 -18.19 -4.76 4.48
N LYS A 68 -18.72 -4.05 5.47
CA LYS A 68 -18.90 -4.57 6.83
C LYS A 68 -19.91 -5.71 6.91
N GLN A 69 -20.92 -5.72 6.04
CA GLN A 69 -21.97 -6.75 6.00
C GLN A 69 -21.66 -7.90 5.02
N ASP A 70 -20.51 -7.87 4.35
CA ASP A 70 -20.12 -8.91 3.40
C ASP A 70 -19.67 -10.18 4.14
N ILE A 71 -20.61 -11.10 4.33
CA ILE A 71 -20.37 -12.40 4.99
C ILE A 71 -19.38 -13.31 4.24
N SER A 72 -18.99 -12.97 3.01
CA SER A 72 -18.02 -13.74 2.26
C SER A 72 -16.58 -13.51 2.74
N ARG A 73 -16.33 -12.44 3.50
CA ARG A 73 -14.99 -11.99 3.87
C ARG A 73 -14.48 -12.64 5.15
N ALA A 74 -13.21 -13.04 5.15
CA ALA A 74 -12.54 -13.49 6.37
C ALA A 74 -12.54 -12.41 7.46
N GLU A 75 -12.39 -11.13 7.08
CA GLU A 75 -12.38 -10.02 8.05
C GLU A 75 -13.72 -9.82 8.79
N ASN A 76 -14.80 -10.42 8.29
CA ASN A 76 -16.13 -10.36 8.89
C ASN A 76 -16.57 -11.71 9.49
N MET A 77 -15.63 -12.66 9.64
CA MET A 77 -15.86 -13.94 10.31
C MET A 77 -15.19 -13.95 11.68
N SER A 78 -15.79 -14.64 12.65
CA SER A 78 -15.16 -14.85 13.95
C SER A 78 -14.03 -15.87 13.81
N PHE A 79 -12.84 -15.52 14.29
CA PHE A 79 -11.70 -16.43 14.36
C PHE A 79 -11.52 -16.92 15.80
N ASN A 80 -11.33 -18.22 15.98
CA ASN A 80 -11.02 -18.83 17.28
C ASN A 80 -9.57 -19.28 17.25
N GLU A 81 -8.74 -18.65 18.08
CA GLU A 81 -7.28 -18.89 18.12
C GLU A 81 -6.94 -20.27 18.69
N GLU A 82 -7.66 -20.76 19.70
CA GLU A 82 -7.41 -22.06 20.35
C GLU A 82 -7.56 -23.24 19.39
N THR A 83 -8.54 -23.16 18.48
CA THR A 83 -8.85 -24.23 17.53
C THR A 83 -8.31 -23.97 16.12
N ASP A 84 -7.68 -22.81 15.88
CA ASP A 84 -7.29 -22.30 14.56
C ASP A 84 -8.43 -22.46 13.52
N THR A 85 -9.62 -21.95 13.86
CA THR A 85 -10.81 -22.05 12.99
C THR A 85 -11.53 -20.72 12.78
N TYR A 86 -12.13 -20.56 11.60
CA TYR A 86 -13.06 -19.46 11.32
C TYR A 86 -14.50 -19.95 11.37
N THR A 87 -15.42 -19.14 11.91
CA THR A 87 -16.85 -19.43 11.91
C THR A 87 -17.56 -18.55 10.88
N CYS A 88 -18.23 -19.18 9.90
CA CYS A 88 -18.99 -18.46 8.89
C CYS A 88 -20.37 -18.01 9.41
N ALA A 89 -21.07 -17.18 8.63
CA ALA A 89 -22.41 -16.68 8.98
C ALA A 89 -23.50 -17.76 9.15
N ASN A 90 -23.24 -18.99 8.70
CA ASN A 90 -24.12 -20.15 8.96
C ASN A 90 -23.65 -21.01 10.14
N ASN A 91 -22.84 -20.46 11.05
CA ASN A 91 -22.25 -21.13 12.22
C ASN A 91 -21.43 -22.39 11.92
N LYS A 92 -21.03 -22.60 10.66
CA LYS A 92 -20.13 -23.70 10.28
C LYS A 92 -18.68 -23.27 10.41
N LYS A 93 -17.85 -24.18 10.91
CA LYS A 93 -16.40 -23.99 11.03
C LYS A 93 -15.71 -24.16 9.68
N LEU A 94 -14.67 -23.36 9.49
CA LEU A 94 -13.66 -23.50 8.46
C LEU A 94 -12.35 -23.86 9.16
N GLU A 95 -11.87 -25.06 8.89
CA GLU A 95 -10.67 -25.61 9.51
C GLU A 95 -9.47 -25.41 8.59
N PHE A 96 -8.29 -25.27 9.20
CA PHE A 96 -7.04 -25.31 8.47
C PHE A 96 -6.91 -26.61 7.67
N LYS A 97 -6.51 -26.52 6.40
CA LYS A 97 -6.25 -27.68 5.55
C LYS A 97 -4.78 -27.79 5.15
N TYR A 98 -4.18 -26.71 4.65
CA TYR A 98 -2.79 -26.71 4.20
C TYR A 98 -2.24 -25.28 4.03
N ILE A 99 -0.92 -25.17 3.87
CA ILE A 99 -0.23 -23.93 3.48
C ILE A 99 -0.04 -23.91 1.96
N SER A 100 -0.54 -22.86 1.32
CA SER A 100 -0.31 -22.57 -0.10
C SER A 100 0.88 -21.61 -0.23
N LYS A 101 1.93 -22.02 -0.94
CA LYS A 101 3.05 -21.14 -1.29
C LYS A 101 2.92 -20.64 -2.72
N ARG A 102 3.17 -19.36 -2.95
CA ARG A 102 3.16 -18.77 -4.30
C ARG A 102 4.33 -17.82 -4.49
N LYS A 103 5.08 -18.02 -5.57
CA LYS A 103 6.12 -17.10 -6.02
C LYS A 103 5.51 -16.03 -6.93
N ASN A 104 5.80 -14.76 -6.65
CA ASN A 104 5.40 -13.65 -7.51
C ASN A 104 6.45 -13.38 -8.61
N LYS A 105 6.23 -12.41 -9.51
CA LYS A 105 7.20 -12.15 -10.60
C LYS A 105 8.52 -11.49 -10.15
N SER A 106 8.60 -10.92 -8.93
CA SER A 106 9.88 -10.45 -8.36
C SER A 106 10.65 -11.58 -7.68
N GLY A 107 10.03 -12.75 -7.54
CA GLY A 107 10.64 -13.92 -6.93
C GLY A 107 10.36 -14.08 -5.43
N HIS A 108 9.68 -13.11 -4.81
CA HIS A 108 9.22 -13.21 -3.44
C HIS A 108 8.17 -14.32 -3.29
N ILE A 109 8.28 -15.10 -2.21
CA ILE A 109 7.44 -16.24 -1.89
C ILE A 109 6.49 -15.82 -0.77
N SER A 110 5.20 -15.80 -1.07
CA SER A 110 4.15 -15.56 -0.06
C SER A 110 3.54 -16.89 0.38
N GLU A 111 3.32 -17.06 1.67
CA GLU A 111 2.64 -18.21 2.25
C GLU A 111 1.23 -17.82 2.71
N LYS A 112 0.26 -18.70 2.45
CA LYS A 112 -1.12 -18.50 2.88
C LYS A 112 -1.66 -19.76 3.50
N LYS A 113 -2.21 -19.66 4.71
CA LYS A 113 -3.03 -20.71 5.29
C LYS A 113 -4.35 -20.81 4.53
N VAL A 114 -4.70 -22.03 4.14
CA VAL A 114 -5.97 -22.33 3.47
C VAL A 114 -6.91 -22.95 4.49
N TYR A 115 -8.04 -22.29 4.73
CA TYR A 115 -9.12 -22.79 5.58
C TYR A 115 -10.30 -23.19 4.71
N GLU A 116 -10.94 -24.32 5.01
CA GLU A 116 -12.07 -24.83 4.22
C GLU A 116 -13.23 -25.25 5.11
N CYS A 117 -14.44 -24.90 4.67
CA CYS A 117 -15.67 -25.34 5.32
C CYS A 117 -15.96 -26.80 4.97
N ASN A 118 -16.34 -27.60 5.96
CA ASN A 118 -16.56 -29.03 5.75
C ASN A 118 -17.76 -29.34 4.82
N LYS A 119 -18.87 -28.59 4.91
CA LYS A 119 -20.05 -28.82 4.05
C LYS A 119 -20.84 -27.54 3.78
N CYS A 120 -20.84 -27.07 2.53
CA CYS A 120 -21.62 -25.91 2.06
C CYS A 120 -22.87 -26.25 1.23
N GLU A 121 -23.12 -27.54 0.98
CA GLU A 121 -24.32 -28.01 0.27
C GLU A 121 -25.61 -27.60 1.01
N GLY A 122 -26.62 -27.17 0.26
CA GLY A 122 -27.91 -26.71 0.80
C GLY A 122 -27.83 -25.47 1.70
N CYS A 123 -26.70 -24.76 1.73
CA CYS A 123 -26.54 -23.61 2.63
C CYS A 123 -27.38 -22.40 2.15
N PRO A 124 -28.28 -21.84 2.99
CA PRO A 124 -29.13 -20.71 2.59
C PRO A 124 -28.33 -19.42 2.32
N PHE A 125 -27.09 -19.34 2.80
CA PHE A 125 -26.19 -18.20 2.60
C PHE A 125 -25.25 -18.38 1.41
N ALA A 126 -25.35 -19.48 0.65
CA ALA A 126 -24.37 -19.84 -0.38
C ALA A 126 -24.14 -18.72 -1.41
N GLU A 127 -25.21 -18.13 -1.95
CA GLU A 127 -25.14 -17.07 -2.98
C GLU A 127 -24.34 -15.85 -2.53
N LYS A 128 -24.45 -15.46 -1.26
CA LYS A 128 -23.75 -14.30 -0.69
C LYS A 128 -22.37 -14.65 -0.12
N CYS A 129 -22.10 -15.93 0.16
CA CYS A 129 -20.92 -16.37 0.89
C CYS A 129 -19.81 -17.00 0.00
N LYS A 130 -20.19 -17.62 -1.12
CA LYS A 130 -19.29 -18.30 -2.06
C LYS A 130 -19.67 -18.01 -3.51
N LYS A 131 -18.70 -18.11 -4.42
CA LYS A 131 -18.87 -17.86 -5.86
C LYS A 131 -18.84 -19.13 -6.74
N THR A 132 -18.55 -20.27 -6.14
CA THR A 132 -18.38 -21.56 -6.83
C THR A 132 -19.27 -22.62 -6.19
N SER A 133 -19.51 -23.72 -6.90
CA SER A 133 -20.22 -24.89 -6.36
C SER A 133 -19.49 -25.52 -5.17
N HIS A 134 -18.15 -25.47 -5.15
CA HIS A 134 -17.30 -26.01 -4.07
C HIS A 134 -17.56 -25.41 -2.69
N ASN A 135 -17.01 -26.06 -1.67
CA ASN A 135 -16.99 -25.56 -0.30
C ASN A 135 -16.25 -24.22 -0.22
N LYS A 136 -16.64 -23.39 0.74
CA LYS A 136 -15.99 -22.10 0.97
C LYS A 136 -14.55 -22.34 1.40
N LYS A 137 -13.62 -21.66 0.72
CA LYS A 137 -12.20 -21.56 1.10
C LYS A 137 -11.82 -20.14 1.46
N LEU A 138 -10.98 -19.98 2.47
CA LEU A 138 -10.29 -18.74 2.81
C LEU A 138 -8.79 -18.93 2.59
N TYR A 139 -8.14 -17.87 2.11
CA TYR A 139 -6.69 -17.81 1.95
C TYR A 139 -6.17 -16.66 2.80
N VAL A 140 -5.57 -16.98 3.93
CA VAL A 140 -5.15 -16.02 4.94
C VAL A 140 -3.63 -15.93 4.92
N ALA A 141 -3.11 -14.72 4.73
CA ALA A 141 -1.69 -14.42 4.73
C ALA A 141 -1.34 -13.76 6.07
N ASP A 142 -0.98 -14.56 7.07
CA ASP A 142 -0.82 -14.10 8.46
C ASP A 142 0.21 -12.98 8.58
N ASN A 143 1.38 -13.14 7.95
CA ASN A 143 2.43 -12.13 7.91
C ASN A 143 1.94 -10.82 7.29
N PHE A 144 1.29 -10.90 6.14
CA PHE A 144 0.71 -9.72 5.49
C PHE A 144 -0.32 -9.01 6.37
N LEU A 145 -1.19 -9.76 7.07
CA LEU A 145 -2.20 -9.19 7.97
C LEU A 145 -1.54 -8.50 9.17
N ARG A 146 -0.54 -9.13 9.78
CA ARG A 146 0.25 -8.55 10.88
C ARG A 146 0.90 -7.24 10.47
N TYR A 147 1.66 -7.26 9.38
CA TYR A 147 2.34 -6.07 8.85
C TYR A 147 1.38 -4.94 8.50
N ARG A 148 0.27 -5.29 7.85
CA ARG A 148 -0.77 -4.34 7.49
C ARG A 148 -1.42 -3.73 8.74
N LYS A 149 -1.68 -4.52 9.78
CA LYS A 149 -2.26 -4.03 11.05
C LYS A 149 -1.35 -2.99 11.68
N GLN A 150 -0.06 -3.29 11.82
CA GLN A 150 0.92 -2.36 12.38
C GLN A 150 1.04 -1.07 11.56
N SER A 151 1.08 -1.17 10.22
CA SER A 151 1.08 0.04 9.37
C SER A 151 -0.23 0.83 9.49
N GLN A 152 -1.36 0.16 9.70
CA GLN A 152 -2.65 0.79 9.91
C GLN A 152 -2.74 1.53 11.26
N GLU A 153 -2.15 0.98 12.30
CA GLU A 153 -1.98 1.63 13.60
C GLU A 153 -1.10 2.88 13.46
N ASN A 154 0.05 2.76 12.76
CA ASN A 154 0.95 3.88 12.49
C ASN A 154 0.23 5.07 11.82
N ILE A 155 -0.55 4.82 10.76
CA ILE A 155 -1.26 5.90 10.04
C ILE A 155 -2.42 6.53 10.82
N ALA A 156 -2.89 5.87 11.87
CA ALA A 156 -3.98 6.33 12.73
C ALA A 156 -3.48 7.26 13.85
N THR A 157 -2.20 7.20 14.21
CA THR A 157 -1.57 8.14 15.14
C THR A 157 -1.61 9.59 14.62
N GLU A 158 -1.53 10.57 15.51
CA GLU A 158 -1.42 11.99 15.15
C GLU A 158 -0.23 12.25 14.22
N LYS A 159 0.95 11.69 14.56
CA LYS A 159 2.14 11.70 13.70
C LYS A 159 1.83 11.15 12.31
N GLY A 160 1.16 9.99 12.23
CA GLY A 160 0.78 9.36 10.97
C GLY A 160 -0.21 10.17 10.14
N ILE A 161 -1.17 10.85 10.78
CA ILE A 161 -2.11 11.76 10.11
C ILE A 161 -1.34 12.94 9.47
N ILE A 162 -0.47 13.59 10.23
CA ILE A 162 0.36 14.71 9.74
C ILE A 162 1.27 14.27 8.60
N LEU A 163 1.95 13.13 8.74
CA LEU A 163 2.81 12.57 7.70
C LEU A 163 2.06 12.32 6.39
N ARG A 164 0.86 11.71 6.46
CA ARG A 164 0.04 11.46 5.28
C ARG A 164 -0.46 12.74 4.62
N MET A 165 -0.88 13.72 5.41
CA MET A 165 -1.31 15.03 4.93
C MET A 165 -0.16 15.74 4.20
N ASN A 166 1.02 15.79 4.82
CA ASN A 166 2.23 16.35 4.23
C ASN A 166 2.62 15.67 2.92
N ARG A 167 2.55 14.33 2.87
CA ARG A 167 2.79 13.56 1.64
C ARG A 167 1.79 13.93 0.55
N SER A 168 0.50 14.02 0.88
CA SER A 168 -0.55 14.43 -0.09
C SER A 168 -0.26 15.78 -0.70
N ILE A 169 -0.08 16.81 0.13
CA ILE A 169 0.13 18.18 -0.33
C ILE A 169 1.37 18.29 -1.22
N GLN A 170 2.46 17.63 -0.83
CA GLN A 170 3.72 17.68 -1.60
C GLN A 170 3.62 16.95 -2.94
N VAL A 171 3.10 15.72 -2.93
CA VAL A 171 3.06 14.86 -4.11
C VAL A 171 1.99 15.34 -5.08
N GLU A 172 0.75 15.54 -4.62
CA GLU A 172 -0.37 15.97 -5.48
C GLU A 172 -0.17 17.39 -5.97
N GLY A 173 0.36 18.30 -5.13
CA GLY A 173 0.72 19.65 -5.55
C GLY A 173 1.78 19.66 -6.65
N ALA A 174 2.83 18.82 -6.53
CA ALA A 174 3.85 18.71 -7.58
C ALA A 174 3.27 18.14 -8.88
N PHE A 175 2.52 17.04 -8.81
CA PHE A 175 1.91 16.45 -10.00
C PHE A 175 0.85 17.35 -10.65
N GLY A 176 0.08 18.10 -9.86
CA GLY A 176 -0.88 19.08 -10.36
C GLY A 176 -0.20 20.18 -11.16
N VAL A 177 0.88 20.75 -10.64
CA VAL A 177 1.68 21.77 -11.36
C VAL A 177 2.28 21.20 -12.63
N LEU A 178 2.88 20.01 -12.59
CA LEU A 178 3.47 19.38 -13.76
C LEU A 178 2.41 19.14 -14.85
N LYS A 179 1.28 18.53 -14.50
CA LYS A 179 0.24 18.17 -15.47
C LYS A 179 -0.54 19.36 -16.00
N GLN A 180 -0.95 20.29 -15.14
CA GLN A 180 -1.82 21.40 -15.52
C GLN A 180 -1.01 22.63 -15.92
N ASN A 181 -0.15 23.12 -15.03
CA ASN A 181 0.54 24.40 -15.25
C ASN A 181 1.70 24.26 -16.26
N MET A 182 2.38 23.11 -16.28
CA MET A 182 3.44 22.81 -17.25
C MET A 182 2.94 21.99 -18.44
N LYS A 183 1.64 21.69 -18.49
CA LYS A 183 0.97 20.93 -19.57
C LYS A 183 1.65 19.59 -19.89
N PHE A 184 2.33 18.98 -18.92
CA PHE A 184 3.01 17.71 -19.09
C PHE A 184 2.01 16.55 -19.04
N LYS A 185 1.57 16.08 -20.21
CA LYS A 185 0.61 14.96 -20.33
C LYS A 185 1.28 13.61 -20.57
N ARG A 186 2.38 13.60 -21.33
CA ARG A 186 3.13 12.40 -21.72
C ARG A 186 4.57 12.78 -22.04
N PHE A 187 5.48 11.83 -21.86
CA PHE A 187 6.84 11.96 -22.36
C PHE A 187 6.87 12.02 -23.88
N LYS A 188 7.77 12.83 -24.43
CA LYS A 188 8.01 12.93 -25.87
C LYS A 188 8.75 11.71 -26.39
N TYR A 189 9.67 11.17 -25.60
CA TYR A 189 10.50 10.03 -25.98
C TYR A 189 10.01 8.71 -25.39
N ARG A 190 10.22 7.62 -26.13
CA ARG A 190 9.91 6.24 -25.69
C ARG A 190 11.11 5.52 -25.07
N GLU A 191 12.32 5.89 -25.49
CA GLU A 191 13.57 5.30 -25.00
C GLU A 191 13.86 5.78 -23.57
N ILE A 192 14.09 4.86 -22.63
CA ILE A 192 14.24 5.15 -21.19
C ILE A 192 15.32 6.20 -20.92
N SER A 193 16.44 6.16 -21.65
CA SER A 193 17.55 7.12 -21.53
C SER A 193 17.07 8.56 -21.82
N LYS A 194 16.36 8.77 -22.93
CA LYS A 194 15.82 10.07 -23.36
C LYS A 194 14.65 10.51 -22.48
N THR A 195 13.77 9.59 -22.10
CA THR A 195 12.70 9.85 -21.13
C THR A 195 13.27 10.32 -19.79
N LYS A 196 14.39 9.76 -19.35
CA LYS A 196 15.08 10.16 -18.12
C LYS A 196 15.63 11.60 -18.21
N VAL A 197 16.21 11.98 -19.34
CA VAL A 197 16.63 13.38 -19.58
C VAL A 197 15.44 14.32 -19.49
N GLU A 198 14.35 14.01 -20.18
CA GLU A 198 13.11 14.80 -20.13
C GLU A 198 12.59 14.95 -18.69
N ALA A 199 12.53 13.84 -17.94
CA ALA A 199 12.09 13.85 -16.55
C ALA A 199 12.97 14.71 -15.64
N ILE A 200 14.30 14.68 -15.84
CA ILE A 200 15.25 15.51 -15.10
C ILE A 200 15.04 16.99 -15.42
N LEU A 201 14.86 17.35 -16.71
CA LEU A 201 14.60 18.74 -17.11
C LEU A 201 13.31 19.28 -16.49
N PHE A 202 12.24 18.48 -16.47
CA PHE A 202 11.00 18.84 -15.77
C PHE A 202 11.22 19.03 -14.26
N ALA A 203 11.99 18.15 -13.62
CA ALA A 203 12.29 18.27 -12.20
C ALA A 203 13.10 19.55 -11.89
N ILE A 204 14.11 19.88 -12.71
CA ILE A 204 14.89 21.11 -12.57
C ILE A 204 13.98 22.33 -12.74
N GLY A 205 13.21 22.40 -13.83
CA GLY A 205 12.30 23.52 -14.10
C GLY A 205 11.26 23.72 -13.00
N TYR A 206 10.66 22.63 -12.51
CA TYR A 206 9.73 22.67 -11.38
C TYR A 206 10.40 23.19 -10.10
N ASN A 207 11.58 22.67 -9.75
CA ASN A 207 12.30 23.06 -8.55
C ASN A 207 12.75 24.53 -8.60
N LEU A 208 13.26 25.01 -9.74
CA LEU A 208 13.63 26.42 -9.93
C LEU A 208 12.43 27.35 -9.78
N ARG A 209 11.30 27.04 -10.45
CA ARG A 209 10.06 27.82 -10.32
C ARG A 209 9.57 27.88 -8.87
N LYS A 210 9.61 26.74 -8.17
CA LYS A 210 9.22 26.64 -6.76
C LYS A 210 10.15 27.46 -5.86
N TYR A 211 11.46 27.41 -6.11
CA TYR A 211 12.46 28.17 -5.38
C TYR A 211 12.25 29.68 -5.53
N ILE A 212 12.13 30.17 -6.78
CA ILE A 212 11.90 31.60 -7.08
C ILE A 212 10.62 32.08 -6.40
N HIS A 213 9.52 31.32 -6.51
CA HIS A 213 8.26 31.68 -5.87
C HIS A 213 8.37 31.77 -4.34
N LYS A 214 9.12 30.86 -3.71
CA LYS A 214 9.40 30.95 -2.27
C LYS A 214 10.24 32.17 -1.92
N LYS A 215 11.26 32.48 -2.72
CA LYS A 215 12.16 33.63 -2.52
C LYS A 215 11.40 34.96 -2.60
N VAL A 216 10.60 35.16 -3.65
CA VAL A 216 9.77 36.37 -3.84
C VAL A 216 8.82 36.59 -2.65
N GLN A 217 8.25 35.51 -2.12
CA GLN A 217 7.33 35.58 -0.97
C GLN A 217 8.03 35.52 0.39
N ARG A 218 9.37 35.53 0.44
CA ARG A 218 10.17 35.40 1.68
C ARG A 218 9.81 34.16 2.51
N ARG A 219 9.50 33.05 1.84
CA ARG A 219 9.16 31.73 2.43
C ARG A 219 10.25 30.68 2.23
N GLU A 220 11.48 31.09 2.00
CA GLU A 220 12.63 30.18 1.95
C GLU A 220 12.79 29.47 3.31
N GLY A 221 13.17 28.19 3.29
CA GLY A 221 13.27 27.38 4.51
C GLY A 221 11.95 27.00 5.20
N MET A 222 10.82 27.63 4.87
CA MET A 222 9.52 27.30 5.49
C MET A 222 9.04 25.89 5.08
N LYS A 223 8.78 25.07 6.11
CA LYS A 223 8.09 23.77 5.99
C LYS A 223 6.58 24.02 5.95
N LEU A 224 5.87 23.30 5.06
CA LEU A 224 4.42 23.43 4.87
C LEU A 224 3.62 23.13 6.14
N HIS A 225 3.97 22.03 6.81
CA HIS A 225 3.58 21.79 8.19
C HIS A 225 4.81 21.34 8.96
N LYS A 226 5.04 21.93 10.14
CA LYS A 226 6.00 21.38 11.09
C LYS A 226 5.48 20.01 11.50
N LEU A 227 6.36 19.01 11.52
CA LEU A 227 6.11 17.83 12.32
C LEU A 227 6.08 18.33 13.76
N VAL A 228 4.89 18.53 14.32
CA VAL A 228 4.75 18.73 15.77
C VAL A 228 4.98 17.35 16.34
N VAL A 229 6.23 17.03 16.58
CA VAL A 229 6.63 15.78 17.22
C VAL A 229 7.59 16.24 18.30
N ASN A 230 7.08 16.27 19.53
CA ASN A 230 7.92 16.18 20.72
C ASN A 230 8.65 14.84 20.69
#